data_AF-A0A9E5PQR1-F1
#
_entry.id   AF-A0A9E5PQR1-F1
#
_cell.length_a   1.000
_cell.length_b   1.000
_cell.length_c   1.000
_cell.angle_alpha   90.00
_cell.angle_beta   90.00
_cell.angle_gamma   90.00
#
_symmetry.space_group_name_H-M   'P 1'
#
loop_
_entity.id
_entity.type
_entity.pdbx_description
1 polymer ?
#
loop_
_entity_poly.entity_id
_entity_poly.type
_entity_poly.pdbx_seq_one_letter_code
_entity_poly.pdbx_strand_id
1 'polypeptide(L)' 'LTGVTDFLELLAQWGTDPDGPPDFDDNGTVDVLDFLFLLAAWGPCFPV' A
#
# COMPACT_ATOMS: atom_id res chain seq x y z
N LEU A 1 -5.32 8.38 -7.49
CA LEU A 1 -4.78 9.40 -6.57
C LEU A 1 -4.43 8.61 -5.33
N THR A 2 -3.18 8.60 -4.90
CA THR A 2 -2.79 7.88 -3.70
C THR A 2 -2.88 8.84 -2.52
N GLY A 3 -3.61 8.46 -1.48
CA GLY A 3 -3.82 9.30 -0.32
C GLY A 3 -4.33 8.55 0.88
N VAL A 4 -5.11 9.26 1.70
CA VAL A 4 -5.50 8.76 3.03
C VAL A 4 -6.41 7.54 2.94
N THR A 5 -7.26 7.43 1.92
CA THR A 5 -8.11 6.23 1.74
C THR A 5 -7.26 4.99 1.49
N ASP A 6 -6.29 5.06 0.59
CA ASP A 6 -5.39 3.93 0.29
C ASP A 6 -4.58 3.53 1.55
N PHE A 7 -4.15 4.53 2.35
CA PHE A 7 -3.48 4.26 3.62
C PHE A 7 -4.39 3.56 4.64
N LEU A 8 -5.66 3.95 4.75
CA LEU A 8 -6.61 3.29 5.64
C LEU A 8 -6.93 1.86 5.19
N GLU A 9 -6.97 1.61 3.87
CA GLU A 9 -7.10 0.27 3.30
C GLU A 9 -5.87 -0.60 3.63
N LEU A 10 -4.67 -0.03 3.54
CA LEU A 10 -3.43 -0.69 3.97
C LEU A 10 -3.49 -1.07 5.45
N LEU A 11 -3.85 -0.13 6.32
CA LEU A 11 -3.94 -0.39 7.77
C LEU A 11 -5.02 -1.42 8.12
N ALA A 12 -6.10 -1.51 7.34
CA ALA A 12 -7.14 -2.51 7.55
C ALA A 12 -6.63 -3.94 7.34
N GLN A 13 -5.55 -4.11 6.58
CA GLN A 13 -4.97 -5.40 6.21
C GLN A 13 -3.62 -5.66 6.89
N TRP A 14 -3.22 -4.82 7.85
CA TRP A 14 -1.92 -4.91 8.51
C TRP A 14 -1.66 -6.29 9.13
N GLY A 15 -0.52 -6.89 8.78
CA GLY A 15 -0.11 -8.23 9.25
C GLY A 15 -0.91 -9.39 8.64
N THR A 16 -1.68 -9.14 7.57
CA THR A 16 -2.37 -10.19 6.80
C THR A 16 -1.64 -10.46 5.49
N ASP A 17 -2.05 -11.54 4.81
CA ASP A 17 -1.56 -11.95 3.49
C ASP A 17 -2.72 -11.91 2.47
N PRO A 18 -2.97 -10.75 1.85
CA PRO A 18 -4.08 -10.58 0.91
C PRO A 18 -3.77 -11.03 -0.52
N ASP A 19 -2.58 -11.59 -0.81
CA ASP A 19 -2.13 -12.02 -2.15
C ASP A 19 -2.31 -10.90 -3.21
N GLY A 20 -1.74 -9.73 -2.91
CA GLY A 20 -1.77 -8.51 -3.74
C GLY A 20 -1.99 -7.24 -2.92
N PRO A 21 -2.29 -6.09 -3.55
CA PRO A 21 -2.43 -4.81 -2.84
C PRO A 21 -3.40 -4.90 -1.66
N PRO A 22 -2.98 -4.50 -0.46
CA PRO A 22 -1.86 -3.62 -0.17
C PRO A 22 -0.52 -4.30 0.12
N ASP A 23 -0.35 -5.62 -0.08
CA ASP A 23 0.97 -6.26 -0.18
C ASP A 23 1.54 -5.94 -1.56
N PHE A 24 2.54 -5.05 -1.61
CA PHE A 24 3.11 -4.51 -2.84
C PHE A 24 4.43 -5.16 -3.23
N ASP A 25 5.09 -5.87 -2.30
CA ASP A 25 6.33 -6.61 -2.58
C ASP A 25 6.14 -8.13 -2.64
N ASP A 26 4.88 -8.59 -2.53
CA ASP A 26 4.44 -9.99 -2.58
C ASP A 26 5.18 -10.86 -1.56
N ASN A 27 5.47 -10.31 -0.38
CA ASN A 27 6.21 -11.02 0.67
C ASN A 27 5.31 -11.87 1.58
N GLY A 28 3.99 -11.77 1.42
CA GLY A 28 2.97 -12.48 2.18
C GLY A 28 2.66 -11.84 3.53
N THR A 29 2.97 -10.55 3.71
CA THR A 29 2.68 -9.80 4.93
C THR A 29 2.60 -8.30 4.64
N VAL A 30 1.42 -7.72 4.85
CA VAL A 30 1.26 -6.26 4.83
C VAL A 30 1.98 -5.63 6.02
N ASP A 31 3.07 -4.92 5.78
CA ASP A 31 3.88 -4.28 6.81
C ASP A 31 4.43 -2.88 6.45
N VAL A 32 5.53 -2.49 7.09
CA VAL A 32 6.15 -1.18 6.90
C VAL A 32 6.69 -1.00 5.47
N LEU A 33 7.13 -2.08 4.81
CA LEU A 33 7.65 -2.01 3.45
C LEU A 33 6.55 -1.59 2.48
N ASP A 34 5.35 -2.17 2.61
CA ASP A 34 4.18 -1.80 1.82
C ASP A 34 3.75 -0.35 2.04
N PHE A 35 3.82 0.12 3.28
CA PHE A 35 3.56 1.52 3.56
C PHE A 35 4.56 2.45 2.86
N LEU A 36 5.83 2.05 2.77
CA LEU A 36 6.84 2.84 2.05
C LEU A 36 6.57 2.84 0.53
N PHE A 37 6.07 1.73 -0.04
CA PHE A 37 5.61 1.71 -1.44
C PHE A 37 4.44 2.67 -1.68
N LEU A 38 3.45 2.65 -0.78
CA LEU A 38 2.30 3.57 -0.84
C LEU A 38 2.74 5.03 -0.73
N LEU A 39 3.70 5.33 0.15
CA LEU A 39 4.25 6.69 0.32
C LEU A 39 5.05 7.15 -0.91
N ALA A 40 5.78 6.24 -1.56
CA ALA A 40 6.49 6.55 -2.80
C ALA A 40 5.54 6.97 -3.95
N ALA A 41 4.31 6.44 -3.92
CA ALA A 41 3.25 6.77 -4.87
C ALA A 41 2.33 7.91 -4.39
N TRP A 42 2.62 8.57 -3.26
CA TRP A 42 1.70 9.52 -2.63
C TRP A 42 1.43 10.74 -3.51
N GLY A 43 0.16 11.11 -3.62
CA GLY A 43 -0.29 12.28 -4.36
C GLY A 43 -1.01 11.94 -5.68
N PRO A 44 -1.04 12.89 -6.64
CA PRO A 44 -1.75 12.68 -7.89
C PRO A 44 -1.13 11.56 -8.72
N CYS A 45 -1.99 10.75 -9.35
CA CYS A 45 -1.55 9.89 -10.44
C CYS A 45 -1.27 10.81 -11.64
N PHE A 46 -0.01 11.23 -11.78
CA PHE A 46 0.41 11.95 -12.97
C PHE A 46 0.62 10.94 -14.10
N PRO A 47 0.03 11.16 -15.28
CA PRO A 47 0.48 10.45 -16.46
C PRO A 47 1.89 10.96 -16.75
N VAL A 48 2.90 10.12 -16.53
CA VAL A 48 4.17 10.27 -17.24
C VAL A 48 4.01 9.77 -18.66
#